data_AF-M9LIM9-F1
#
_entry.id   AF-M9LIM9-F1
#
_cell.length_a   1.000
_cell.length_b   1.000
_cell.length_c   1.000
_cell.angle_alpha   90.00
_cell.angle_beta   90.00
_cell.angle_gamma   90.00
#
_symmetry.space_group_name_H-M   'P 1'
#
loop_
_entity.id
_entity.type
_entity.pdbx_description
1 polymer ?
#
loop_
_entity_poly.entity_id
_entity_poly.type
_entity_poly.pdbx_seq_one_letter_code
_entity_poly.pdbx_strand_id
1 'polypeptide(L)' 'MENIIKEITIKGGRKVAVNDWVELVYSEHEEYVGQTVKVVDIRGTNVRVNTDDGNVFWTDVDNLSLC' A
#
# COMPACT_ATOMS: atom_id res chain seq x y z
N MET A 1 10.43 -2.22 -22.18
CA MET A 1 10.88 -1.49 -20.98
C MET A 1 9.68 -1.39 -20.06
N GLU A 2 9.68 -2.08 -18.92
CA GLU A 2 8.65 -1.85 -17.88
C GLU A 2 8.95 -0.53 -17.19
N ASN A 3 7.97 0.38 -17.15
CA ASN A 3 8.07 1.59 -16.35
C ASN A 3 7.96 1.18 -14.89
N ILE A 4 9.08 1.17 -14.16
CA ILE A 4 9.10 0.90 -12.72
C ILE A 4 8.55 2.14 -12.02
N ILE A 5 7.31 2.06 -11.54
CA ILE A 5 6.72 3.07 -10.66
C ILE A 5 7.34 2.88 -9.27
N LYS A 6 8.02 3.90 -8.77
CA LYS A 6 8.68 3.86 -7.45
C LYS A 6 7.87 4.54 -6.35
N GLU A 7 6.93 5.40 -6.73
CA GLU A 7 6.09 6.18 -5.83
C GLU A 7 4.71 6.43 -6.43
N ILE A 8 3.71 6.61 -5.57
CA ILE A 8 2.34 6.97 -5.92
C ILE A 8 1.80 7.99 -4.92
N THR A 9 0.86 8.84 -5.35
CA THR A 9 0.17 9.77 -4.45
C THR A 9 -1.10 9.12 -3.90
N ILE A 10 -1.19 8.99 -2.58
CA ILE A 10 -2.39 8.54 -1.88
C ILE A 10 -3.38 9.69 -1.67
N LYS A 11 -4.61 9.34 -1.28
CA LYS A 11 -5.63 10.30 -0.84
C LYS A 11 -5.06 11.22 0.24
N GLY A 12 -5.23 12.53 0.04
CA GLY A 12 -4.59 13.57 0.89
C GLY A 12 -3.32 14.18 0.29
N GLY A 13 -2.92 13.78 -0.92
CA GLY A 13 -1.87 14.44 -1.70
C GLY A 13 -0.45 14.09 -1.27
N ARG A 14 -0.29 13.11 -0.39
CA ARG A 14 1.02 12.64 0.08
C ARG A 14 1.52 11.48 -0.77
N LYS A 15 2.83 11.35 -0.89
CA LYS A 15 3.48 10.29 -1.68
C LYS A 15 3.82 9.08 -0.80
N VAL A 16 3.66 7.89 -1.36
CA VAL A 16 4.06 6.61 -0.80
C VAL A 16 4.95 5.90 -1.82
N ALA A 17 6.07 5.36 -1.36
CA ALA A 17 7.06 4.66 -2.15
C ALA A 17 7.16 3.18 -1.78
N VAL A 18 7.77 2.39 -2.67
CA VAL A 18 8.15 1.01 -2.34
C VAL A 18 9.12 1.04 -1.15
N ASN A 19 8.85 0.18 -0.17
CA ASN A 19 9.44 0.08 1.17
C ASN A 19 8.90 1.02 2.24
N ASP A 20 7.96 1.91 1.93
CA ASP A 20 7.28 2.69 2.96
C ASP A 20 6.35 1.82 3.79
N TRP A 21 6.19 2.22 5.05
CA TRP A 21 5.20 1.68 5.96
C TRP A 21 4.00 2.63 6.02
N VAL A 22 2.81 2.08 5.86
CA VAL A 22 1.54 2.80 5.73
C VAL A 22 0.46 2.10 6.53
N GLU A 23 -0.59 2.81 6.90
CA GLU A 23 -1.77 2.22 7.54
C GLU A 23 -2.76 1.74 6.48
N LEU A 24 -3.24 0.51 6.61
CA LEU A 24 -4.32 -0.03 5.79
C LEU A 24 -5.67 0.40 6.37
N VAL A 25 -6.37 1.33 5.72
CA VAL A 25 -7.63 1.90 6.24
C VAL A 25 -8.88 1.24 5.67
N TYR A 26 -8.73 0.45 4.60
CA TYR A 26 -9.79 -0.38 4.02
C TYR A 26 -9.18 -1.61 3.34
N SER A 27 -9.88 -2.74 3.33
CA SER A 27 -9.43 -3.94 2.63
C SER A 27 -10.55 -4.96 2.54
N GLU A 28 -10.51 -5.84 1.54
CA GLU A 28 -11.31 -7.07 1.55
C GLU A 28 -10.81 -8.06 2.62
N HIS A 29 -9.55 -7.90 3.04
CA HIS A 29 -8.97 -8.58 4.20
C HIS A 29 -9.19 -7.73 5.46
N GLU A 30 -10.42 -7.72 5.99
CA GLU A 30 -10.84 -6.89 7.12
C GLU A 30 -9.97 -7.09 8.38
N GLU A 31 -9.38 -8.27 8.55
CA GLU A 31 -8.49 -8.61 9.66
C GLU A 31 -7.22 -7.75 9.73
N TYR A 32 -6.81 -7.13 8.60
CA TYR A 32 -5.63 -6.28 8.50
C TYR A 32 -5.95 -4.78 8.53
N VAL A 33 -7.23 -4.39 8.56
CA VAL A 33 -7.62 -2.97 8.61
C VAL A 33 -7.19 -2.37 9.96
N GLY A 34 -6.58 -1.18 9.90
CA GLY A 34 -5.94 -0.49 11.02
C GLY A 34 -4.52 -0.95 11.33
N GLN A 35 -3.97 -1.92 10.57
CA GLN A 35 -2.59 -2.36 10.74
C GLN A 35 -1.63 -1.57 9.86
N THR A 36 -0.39 -1.45 10.34
CA THR A 36 0.72 -0.94 9.55
C THR A 36 1.23 -2.04 8.62
N VAL A 37 1.36 -1.73 7.34
CA VAL A 37 1.81 -2.65 6.29
C VAL A 37 2.92 -2.01 5.46
N LYS A 38 3.80 -2.83 4.89
CA LYS A 38 4.90 -2.38 4.05
C LYS A 38 4.53 -2.43 2.58
N VAL A 39 4.71 -1.35 1.83
CA VAL A 39 4.56 -1.36 0.36
C VAL A 39 5.73 -2.08 -0.28
N VAL A 40 5.46 -3.07 -1.13
CA VAL A 40 6.48 -3.90 -1.79
C VAL A 40 6.44 -3.83 -3.32
N ASP A 41 5.34 -3.40 -3.93
CA ASP A 41 5.21 -3.15 -5.37
C ASP A 41 4.12 -2.11 -5.65
N ILE A 42 4.22 -1.39 -6.77
CA ILE A 42 3.25 -0.36 -7.19
C ILE A 42 2.96 -0.52 -8.68
N ARG A 43 1.68 -0.62 -9.06
CA ARG A 43 1.22 -0.77 -10.44
C ARG A 43 -0.05 0.02 -10.71
N GLY A 44 0.09 1.15 -11.42
CA GLY A 44 -1.05 2.02 -11.69
C GLY A 44 -1.58 2.62 -10.39
N THR A 45 -2.85 2.35 -10.05
CA THR A 45 -3.46 2.71 -8.75
C THR A 45 -3.42 1.59 -7.72
N ASN A 46 -2.89 0.42 -8.07
CA ASN A 46 -2.80 -0.70 -7.14
C ASN A 46 -1.42 -0.75 -6.48
N VAL A 47 -1.41 -1.14 -5.21
CA VAL A 47 -0.20 -1.30 -4.40
C VAL A 47 -0.21 -2.69 -3.79
N ARG A 48 0.96 -3.34 -3.80
CA ARG A 48 1.17 -4.62 -3.14
C ARG A 48 1.73 -4.34 -1.76
N VAL A 49 1.09 -4.86 -0.74
CA VAL A 49 1.47 -4.66 0.65
C VAL A 49 1.87 -5.98 1.30
N ASN A 50 2.77 -5.90 2.28
CA ASN A 50 3.18 -7.00 3.14
C ASN A 50 2.84 -6.64 4.59
N THR A 51 2.05 -7.47 5.23
CA THR A 51 1.71 -7.38 6.65
C THR A 51 2.84 -7.96 7.51
N ASP A 52 2.86 -7.63 8.80
CA ASP A 52 3.89 -8.07 9.75
C ASP A 52 3.94 -9.61 9.92
N ASP A 53 2.81 -10.30 9.71
CA ASP A 53 2.71 -11.76 9.76
C ASP A 53 3.21 -12.45 8.46
N GLY A 54 3.68 -11.66 7.48
CA GLY A 54 4.24 -12.16 6.23
C GLY A 54 3.23 -12.34 5.10
N ASN A 55 1.94 -12.05 5.31
CA ASN A 55 0.97 -12.10 4.22
C ASN A 55 1.19 -10.98 3.21
N VAL A 56 0.90 -11.27 1.93
CA VAL A 56 1.14 -10.33 0.82
C VAL A 56 -0.05 -10.33 -0.12
N PHE A 57 -0.66 -9.17 -0.32
CA PHE A 57 -1.80 -9.00 -1.21
C PHE A 57 -1.78 -7.64 -1.91
N TRP A 58 -2.62 -7.50 -2.93
CA TRP A 58 -2.84 -6.26 -3.65
C TRP A 58 -4.03 -5.51 -3.05
N THR A 59 -3.92 -4.19 -2.98
CA THR A 59 -5.02 -3.30 -2.58
C THR A 59 -4.96 -2.04 -3.44
N ASP A 60 -6.05 -1.27 -3.46
CA ASP A 60 -6.05 0.04 -4.11
C ASP A 60 -5.28 1.06 -3.26
N VAL A 61 -4.61 2.02 -3.89
CA VAL A 61 -3.88 3.10 -3.21
C VAL A 61 -4.78 3.94 -2.30
N ASP A 62 -6.07 4.06 -2.62
CA ASP A 62 -7.05 4.80 -1.80
C ASP A 62 -7.39 4.08 -0.48
N ASN A 63 -6.97 2.83 -0.34
CA ASN A 63 -7.12 2.04 0.88
C ASN A 63 -5.98 2.26 1.88
N LEU A 64 -5.02 3.13 1.55
CA LEU A 64 -3.87 3.45 2.38
C LEU A 64 -3.97 4.85 2.98
N SER A 65 -3.47 4.99 4.20
CA SER A 65 -3.20 6.27 4.84
C SER A 65 -1.75 6.32 5.31
N LEU A 66 -1.23 7.53 5.48
CA LEU A 66 0.02 7.72 6.21
C LEU A 66 -0.26 7.80 7.69
N CYS A 67 0.54 7.07 8.48
CA CYS A 67 0.58 7.20 9.93
C CYS A 67 1.02 8.61 10.36
#